data_AF-A0AAC9NYM9-F1
#
_entry.id   AF-A0AAC9NYM9-F1
#
_cell.length_a   1.000
_cell.length_b   1.000
_cell.length_c   1.000
_cell.angle_alpha   90.00
_cell.angle_beta   90.00
_cell.angle_gamma   90.00
#
_symmetry.space_group_name_H-M   'P 1'
#
loop_
_entity.id
_entity.type
_entity.pdbx_description
1 polymer ?
#
loop_
_entity_poly.entity_id
_entity_poly.type
_entity_poly.pdbx_seq_one_letter_code
_entity_poly.pdbx_strand_id
1 'polypeptide(L)'
;MTPLKPAPDGDPGSEDGNVRMAEAEFEELLARAAERGARRALADVGLEGRDAALDIRDLRSLIECIRFVRRTAVQTAVRLITTGILLALLAGIAIKLKLFGNGP
;
A
#
# COMPACT_ATOMS: atom_id res chain seq x y z
N MET A 1 17.56 44.98 69.94
CA MET A 1 17.62 45.08 68.48
C MET A 1 17.76 43.66 67.94
N THR A 2 16.64 42.96 67.92
CA THR A 2 16.57 41.52 67.61
C THR A 2 16.44 41.41 66.09
N PRO A 3 17.32 40.68 65.40
CA PRO A 3 17.31 40.67 63.94
C PRO A 3 16.03 40.01 63.43
N LEU A 4 15.46 40.64 62.41
CA LEU A 4 14.29 40.23 61.65
C LEU A 4 14.50 38.81 61.13
N LYS A 5 13.63 37.87 61.53
CA LYS A 5 13.50 36.54 60.93
C LYS A 5 12.98 36.72 59.50
N PRO A 6 13.75 36.39 58.44
CA PRO A 6 13.18 36.36 57.10
C PRO A 6 12.19 35.19 56.98
N ALA A 7 11.18 35.42 56.13
CA ALA A 7 10.05 34.55 55.81
C ALA A 7 10.51 33.16 55.30
N PRO A 8 9.63 32.14 55.30
CA PRO A 8 9.98 30.86 54.71
C PRO A 8 10.29 31.03 53.23
N ASP A 9 11.51 30.66 52.84
CA ASP A 9 11.93 30.48 51.44
C ASP A 9 11.26 29.21 50.91
N GLY A 10 9.92 29.22 50.87
CA GLY A 10 9.15 28.28 50.09
C GLY A 10 9.20 28.74 48.65
N ASP A 11 10.13 28.17 47.88
CA ASP A 11 9.95 28.06 46.44
C ASP A 11 9.30 26.70 46.14
N PRO A 12 7.97 26.63 45.89
CA PRO A 12 7.32 25.44 45.38
C PRO A 12 7.32 25.48 43.84
N GLY A 13 8.51 25.62 43.24
CA GLY A 13 8.62 26.17 41.89
C GLY A 13 9.64 25.52 40.97
N SER A 14 9.74 24.18 40.94
CA SER A 14 10.24 23.35 39.81
C SER A 14 10.09 21.88 40.23
N GLU A 15 9.04 21.16 39.85
CA GLU A 15 8.90 20.54 38.53
C GLU A 15 10.11 19.69 38.07
N ASP A 16 10.70 18.91 38.97
CA ASP A 16 11.42 17.71 38.53
C ASP A 16 10.43 16.53 38.45
N GLY A 17 9.55 16.57 37.45
CA GLY A 17 8.71 15.43 37.03
C GLY A 17 9.51 14.27 36.43
N ASN A 18 10.73 14.08 36.91
CA ASN A 18 11.73 13.18 36.39
C ASN A 18 11.76 11.92 37.26
N VAL A 19 11.16 10.84 36.78
CA VAL A 19 11.21 9.55 37.47
C VAL A 19 12.60 8.94 37.28
N ARG A 20 13.35 8.79 38.37
CA ARG A 20 14.65 8.09 38.38
C ARG A 20 14.39 6.59 38.57
N MET A 21 14.80 5.79 37.60
CA MET A 21 14.71 4.32 37.65
C MET A 21 15.95 3.70 37.03
N ALA A 22 16.15 2.39 37.24
CA ALA A 22 17.25 1.67 36.63
C ALA A 22 17.09 1.63 35.09
N GLU A 23 18.20 1.65 34.36
CA GLU A 23 18.21 1.64 32.89
C GLU A 23 17.44 0.43 32.33
N ALA A 24 17.60 -0.75 32.94
CA ALA A 24 16.87 -1.95 32.57
C ALA A 24 15.34 -1.83 32.76
N GLU A 25 14.90 -1.14 33.82
CA GLU A 25 13.48 -0.93 34.09
C GLU A 25 12.88 0.07 33.08
N PHE A 26 13.64 1.11 32.74
CA PHE A 26 13.25 2.07 31.71
C PHE A 26 13.13 1.41 30.33
N GLU A 27 14.09 0.56 29.96
CA GLU A 27 14.08 -0.18 28.70
C GLU A 27 12.89 -1.16 28.63
N GLU A 28 12.56 -1.82 29.74
CA GLU A 28 11.38 -2.69 29.81
C GLU A 28 10.06 -1.90 29.62
N LEU A 29 9.95 -0.73 30.25
CA LEU A 29 8.79 0.15 30.07
C LEU A 29 8.67 0.66 28.63
N LEU A 30 9.80 1.06 28.02
CA LEU A 30 9.85 1.45 26.62
C LEU A 30 9.46 0.29 25.70
N ALA A 31 9.99 -0.91 25.92
CA ALA A 31 9.66 -2.09 25.13
C ALA A 31 8.16 -2.40 25.18
N ARG A 32 7.56 -2.36 26.38
CA ARG A 32 6.11 -2.57 26.55
C ARG A 32 5.27 -1.46 25.93
N ALA A 33 5.73 -0.21 25.96
CA ALA A 33 5.05 0.91 25.33
C ALA A 33 5.13 0.79 23.80
N ALA A 34 6.29 0.42 23.26
CA ALA A 34 6.51 0.18 21.84
C ALA A 34 5.68 -1.00 21.33
N GLU A 35 5.62 -2.11 22.06
CA GLU A 35 4.79 -3.28 21.72
C GLU A 35 3.30 -2.91 21.69
N ARG A 36 2.81 -2.17 22.70
CA ARG A 36 1.43 -1.68 22.74
C ARG A 36 1.13 -0.70 21.60
N GLY A 37 2.08 0.19 21.30
CA GLY A 37 1.98 1.14 20.18
C GLY A 37 1.94 0.42 18.83
N ALA A 38 2.82 -0.56 18.63
CA ALA A 38 2.86 -1.38 17.43
C ALA A 38 1.57 -2.19 17.25
N ARG A 39 1.08 -2.81 18.32
CA ARG A 39 -0.20 -3.55 18.29
C ARG A 39 -1.37 -2.64 17.96
N ARG A 40 -1.44 -1.44 18.55
CA ARG A 40 -2.48 -0.45 18.26
C ARG A 40 -2.37 0.12 16.84
N ALA A 41 -1.17 0.35 16.33
CA ALA A 41 -0.98 0.77 14.95
C ALA A 41 -1.46 -0.31 13.97
N LEU A 42 -1.16 -1.59 14.26
CA LEU A 42 -1.69 -2.74 13.51
C LEU A 42 -3.22 -2.83 13.59
N ALA A 43 -3.82 -2.44 14.73
CA ALA A 43 -5.27 -2.26 14.91
C ALA A 43 -5.87 -1.27 13.95
N ASP A 44 -5.29 -0.07 13.97
CA ASP A 44 -5.83 1.08 13.27
C ASP A 44 -5.75 0.88 11.75
N VAL A 45 -4.77 0.08 11.26
CA VAL A 45 -4.69 -0.32 9.85
C VAL A 45 -5.47 -1.60 9.52
N GLY A 46 -6.18 -2.20 10.48
CA GLY A 46 -6.99 -3.41 10.28
C GLY A 46 -6.19 -4.69 10.09
N LEU A 47 -4.90 -4.69 10.44
CA LEU A 47 -3.97 -5.83 10.33
C LEU A 47 -3.93 -6.72 11.59
N GLU A 48 -4.89 -6.57 12.50
CA GLU A 48 -4.94 -7.36 13.75
C GLU A 48 -5.39 -8.81 13.58
N GLY A 49 -5.82 -9.18 12.37
CA GLY A 49 -6.25 -10.54 12.04
C GLY A 49 -5.30 -11.22 11.05
N ARG A 50 -5.17 -12.55 11.18
CA ARG A 50 -4.53 -13.40 10.16
C ARG A 50 -5.18 -13.24 8.77
N ASP A 51 -6.45 -12.82 8.73
CA ASP A 51 -7.22 -12.60 7.50
C ASP A 51 -6.75 -11.36 6.71
N ALA A 52 -6.34 -10.27 7.36
CA ALA A 52 -5.91 -9.07 6.64
C ALA A 52 -4.56 -9.26 5.92
N ALA A 53 -3.66 -10.06 6.51
CA ALA A 53 -2.42 -10.46 5.86
C ALA A 53 -2.64 -11.47 4.72
N LEU A 54 -3.74 -12.24 4.77
CA LEU A 54 -4.16 -13.13 3.69
C LEU A 54 -4.75 -12.33 2.52
N ASP A 55 -5.66 -11.40 2.78
CA ASP A 55 -6.28 -10.57 1.73
C ASP A 55 -5.25 -9.75 0.93
N ILE A 56 -4.24 -9.17 1.59
CA ILE A 56 -3.17 -8.42 0.89
C ILE A 56 -2.37 -9.35 -0.03
N ARG A 57 -2.11 -10.58 0.41
CA ARG A 57 -1.37 -11.57 -0.36
C ARG A 57 -2.21 -12.10 -1.52
N ASP A 58 -3.51 -12.28 -1.32
CA ASP A 58 -4.44 -12.70 -2.36
C ASP A 58 -4.66 -11.60 -3.41
N LEU A 59 -4.80 -10.33 -3.01
CA LEU A 59 -4.82 -9.21 -3.94
C LEU A 59 -3.54 -9.12 -4.77
N ARG A 60 -2.38 -9.35 -4.16
CA ARG A 60 -1.09 -9.40 -4.87
C ARG A 60 -1.05 -10.56 -5.87
N SER A 61 -1.54 -11.73 -5.47
CA SER A 61 -1.62 -12.91 -6.34
C SER A 61 -2.57 -12.68 -7.53
N LEU A 62 -3.72 -12.03 -7.31
CA LEU A 62 -4.64 -11.63 -8.36
C LEU A 62 -4.04 -10.61 -9.33
N ILE A 63 -3.28 -9.62 -8.83
CA ILE A 63 -2.59 -8.64 -9.67
C ILE A 63 -1.52 -9.32 -10.54
N GLU A 64 -0.80 -10.31 -10.00
CA GLU A 64 0.12 -11.14 -10.79
C GLU A 64 -0.61 -11.93 -11.88
N CYS A 65 -1.73 -12.58 -11.55
CA CYS A 65 -2.57 -13.27 -12.53
C CYS A 65 -3.09 -12.33 -13.62
N ILE A 66 -3.54 -11.13 -13.27
CA ILE A 66 -4.06 -10.14 -14.24
C ILE A 66 -2.94 -9.65 -15.17
N ARG A 67 -1.72 -9.43 -14.67
CA ARG A 67 -0.56 -9.08 -15.51
C ARG A 67 -0.25 -10.18 -16.51
N PHE A 68 -0.31 -11.45 -16.08
CA PHE A 68 -0.09 -12.59 -16.95
C PHE A 68 -1.17 -12.69 -18.05
N VAL A 69 -2.44 -12.60 -17.66
CA VAL A 69 -3.59 -12.65 -18.60
C VAL A 69 -3.53 -11.51 -19.61
N ARG A 70 -3.16 -10.29 -19.18
CA ARG A 70 -3.05 -9.12 -20.07
C ARG A 70 -2.07 -9.36 -21.21
N ARG A 71 -0.94 -10.02 -20.97
CA ARG A 71 0.05 -10.30 -22.01
C ARG A 71 -0.52 -11.21 -23.10
N THR A 72 -1.23 -12.27 -22.70
CA THR A 72 -1.91 -13.21 -23.60
C THR A 72 -3.08 -12.55 -24.31
N ALA A 73 -3.88 -11.75 -23.59
CA ALA A 73 -5.03 -11.04 -24.15
C ALA A 73 -4.61 -10.00 -25.20
N VAL A 74 -3.55 -9.23 -24.95
CA VAL A 74 -2.99 -8.28 -25.92
C VAL A 74 -2.46 -9.02 -27.15
N GLN A 75 -1.78 -10.15 -26.97
CA GLN A 75 -1.29 -10.95 -28.10
C GLN A 75 -2.45 -11.47 -28.97
N THR A 76 -3.53 -11.97 -28.35
CA THR A 76 -4.73 -12.41 -29.07
C THR A 76 -5.43 -11.24 -29.75
N ALA A 77 -5.57 -10.09 -29.08
CA ALA A 77 -6.17 -8.90 -29.65
C ALA A 77 -5.39 -8.42 -30.89
N VAL A 78 -4.06 -8.31 -30.78
CA VAL A 78 -3.19 -7.96 -31.91
C VAL A 78 -3.35 -8.97 -33.03
N ARG A 79 -3.37 -10.27 -32.71
CA ARG A 79 -3.52 -11.32 -33.73
C ARG A 79 -4.87 -11.26 -34.43
N LEU A 80 -5.97 -11.03 -33.69
CA LEU A 80 -7.30 -10.84 -34.27
C LEU A 80 -7.36 -9.60 -35.14
N ILE A 81 -6.76 -8.48 -34.72
CA ILE A 81 -6.67 -7.25 -35.51
C ILE A 81 -5.91 -7.52 -36.81
N THR A 82 -4.72 -8.12 -36.74
CA THR A 82 -3.91 -8.45 -37.93
C THR A 82 -4.65 -9.38 -38.88
N THR A 83 -5.25 -10.45 -38.36
CA THR A 83 -6.04 -11.40 -39.16
C THR A 83 -7.27 -10.72 -39.78
N GLY A 84 -7.96 -9.85 -39.03
CA GLY A 84 -9.09 -9.06 -39.53
C GLY A 84 -8.69 -8.10 -40.64
N ILE A 85 -7.57 -7.38 -40.49
CA ILE A 85 -7.03 -6.49 -41.53
C ILE A 85 -6.65 -7.29 -42.78
N LEU A 86 -5.98 -8.44 -42.63
CA LEU A 86 -5.59 -9.27 -43.77
C LEU A 86 -6.82 -9.80 -44.53
N LEU A 87 -7.84 -10.29 -43.81
CA LEU A 87 -9.10 -10.73 -44.41
C LEU A 87 -9.84 -9.57 -45.09
N ALA A 88 -9.89 -8.40 -44.46
CA ALA A 88 -10.51 -7.21 -45.03
C ALA A 88 -9.79 -6.74 -46.31
N LEU A 89 -8.46 -6.78 -46.34
CA LEU A 89 -7.67 -6.47 -47.54
C LEU A 89 -7.96 -7.46 -48.68
N LEU A 90 -7.94 -8.76 -48.40
CA LEU A 90 -8.24 -9.79 -49.40
C LEU A 90 -9.66 -9.65 -49.94
N ALA A 91 -10.65 -9.46 -49.07
CA ALA A 91 -12.04 -9.22 -49.46
C ALA A 91 -12.18 -7.93 -50.27
N GLY A 92 -11.52 -6.85 -49.85
CA GLY A 92 -11.52 -5.57 -50.55
C GLY A 92 -10.94 -5.67 -51.96
N ILE A 93 -9.80 -6.35 -52.13
CA ILE A 93 -9.18 -6.60 -53.45
C ILE A 93 -10.09 -7.48 -54.31
N ALA A 94 -10.67 -8.54 -53.76
CA ALA A 94 -11.59 -9.42 -54.50
C ALA A 94 -12.83 -8.67 -55.00
N ILE A 95 -13.43 -7.80 -54.18
CA ILE A 95 -14.55 -6.96 -54.59
C ILE A 95 -14.12 -5.95 -55.65
N LYS A 96 -12.97 -5.27 -55.45
CA LYS A 96 -12.46 -4.30 -56.43
C LYS A 96 -12.18 -4.97 -57.77
N LEU A 97 -11.50 -6.12 -57.79
CA LEU A 97 -11.21 -6.89 -59.01
C LEU A 97 -12.48 -7.45 -59.66
N LYS A 98 -13.47 -7.91 -58.88
CA LYS A 98 -14.75 -8.35 -59.44
C LYS A 98 -15.56 -7.19 -60.04
N LEU A 99 -15.43 -5.99 -59.47
CA LEU A 99 -16.05 -4.78 -60.00
C LEU A 99 -15.35 -4.28 -61.28
N PHE A 100 -14.02 -4.37 -61.36
CA PHE A 100 -13.23 -3.97 -62.53
C PHE A 100 -13.16 -5.05 -63.62
N GLY A 101 -13.33 -6.33 -63.28
CA GLY A 101 -13.30 -7.46 -64.21
C GLY A 101 -14.65 -7.83 -64.82
N ASN A 102 -15.72 -7.10 -64.49
CA ASN A 102 -17.06 -7.26 -65.06
C ASN A 102 -17.41 -6.12 -66.05
N GLY A 103 -16.38 -5.50 -66.64
CA GLY A 103 -16.52 -4.66 -67.83
C GLY A 103 -16.67 -5.52 -69.09
N PRO A 104 -17.36 -5.01 -70.14
CA PRO A 104 -17.84 -5.77 -71.29
C PRO A 104 -16.75 -6.52 -72.06
#